data_AF-A0A9E4BSI3-F1
#
_entry.id   AF-A0A9E4BSI3-F1
#
_cell.length_a   1.000
_cell.length_b   1.000
_cell.length_c   1.000
_cell.angle_alpha   90.00
_cell.angle_beta   90.00
_cell.angle_gamma   90.00
#
_symmetry.space_group_name_H-M   'P 1'
#
loop_
_entity.id
_entity.type
_entity.pdbx_description
1 polymer ?
#
loop_
_entity_poly.entity_id
_entity_poly.type
_entity_poly.pdbx_seq_one_letter_code
_entity_poly.pdbx_strand_id
1 'polypeptide(L)'
;IDPDRPKHYALTMLPYTSGDLHIGHWYAIVPSDVRARYMRMKGHNVLFPIGFDAFGLPAENAAIQRGIHPAKWTLDNVERMRGQLKTMGAMFDWTREAITCLPEYYRWTQWLFLKFYANDLAYREKAPVDWCPQCNTTLAREQVWGEDRHCERCDTPVIKKDLDQWLFRITRYAEELLDFSEIAWPDRVQAMQENWIGRSEGVEFEMRVKNSGSSFRVFTTRPDTIFGMSFAVLAPEHPLVDEITAPDQREAVKAYCAKASRQSEIERLSVDKEQDGVFTGAYAINPMNNADV
;
A
#
# COMPACT_ATOMS: atom_id res chain seq x y z
N ILE A 1 -7.35 -38.48 -8.18
CA ILE A 1 -8.41 -37.44 -8.07
C ILE A 1 -9.64 -38.02 -8.74
N ASP A 2 -10.80 -37.94 -8.10
CA ASP A 2 -12.05 -38.49 -8.62
C ASP A 2 -12.85 -37.34 -9.24
N PRO A 3 -12.98 -37.23 -10.58
CA PRO A 3 -13.61 -36.08 -11.22
C PRO A 3 -15.08 -35.86 -10.84
N ASP A 4 -15.76 -36.90 -10.35
CA ASP A 4 -17.18 -36.84 -9.98
C ASP A 4 -17.41 -36.28 -8.56
N ARG A 5 -16.34 -36.13 -7.77
CA ARG A 5 -16.41 -35.56 -6.41
C ARG A 5 -16.28 -34.03 -6.43
N PRO A 6 -17.05 -33.33 -5.56
CA PRO A 6 -16.93 -31.89 -5.42
C PRO A 6 -15.52 -31.48 -4.97
N LYS A 7 -15.05 -30.33 -5.46
CA LYS A 7 -13.72 -29.79 -5.13
C LYS A 7 -13.78 -28.92 -3.88
N HIS A 8 -12.72 -28.95 -3.09
CA HIS A 8 -12.55 -28.03 -1.97
C HIS A 8 -11.10 -27.56 -1.93
N TYR A 9 -10.88 -26.26 -2.01
CA TYR A 9 -9.57 -25.65 -1.84
C TYR A 9 -9.49 -25.04 -0.44
N ALA A 10 -8.68 -25.65 0.42
CA ALA A 10 -8.31 -25.09 1.71
C ALA A 10 -6.95 -24.40 1.59
N LEU A 11 -6.77 -23.27 2.29
CA LEU A 11 -5.52 -22.52 2.31
C LEU A 11 -5.29 -21.92 3.70
N THR A 12 -4.02 -21.75 4.04
CA THR A 12 -3.53 -20.94 5.15
C THR A 12 -2.49 -19.98 4.59
N MET A 13 -2.33 -18.81 5.19
CA MET A 13 -1.26 -17.89 4.81
C MET A 13 0.10 -18.61 4.92
N LEU A 14 0.94 -18.44 3.90
CA LEU A 14 2.25 -19.08 3.85
C LEU A 14 3.20 -18.36 4.83
N PRO A 15 4.05 -19.09 5.57
CA PRO A 15 4.92 -18.46 6.54
C PRO A 15 6.12 -17.77 5.86
N TYR A 16 6.56 -16.66 6.45
CA TYR A 16 7.84 -16.05 6.09
C TYR A 16 9.02 -16.90 6.56
N THR A 17 10.07 -16.99 5.76
CA THR A 17 11.30 -17.74 6.10
C THR A 17 12.28 -16.90 6.95
N SER A 18 11.76 -16.19 7.95
CA SER A 18 12.52 -15.27 8.81
C SER A 18 12.93 -15.89 10.15
N GLY A 19 12.55 -17.14 10.43
CA GLY A 19 12.88 -17.82 11.67
C GLY A 19 12.20 -19.19 11.82
N ASP A 20 12.14 -19.67 13.07
CA ASP A 20 11.40 -20.89 13.41
C ASP A 20 9.90 -20.66 13.40
N LEU A 21 9.15 -21.71 13.08
CA LEU A 21 7.73 -21.71 13.40
C LEU A 21 7.54 -21.76 14.92
N HIS A 22 6.56 -21.00 15.40
CA HIS A 22 6.14 -20.92 16.81
C HIS A 22 4.63 -21.14 16.95
N ILE A 23 4.12 -21.29 18.17
CA ILE A 23 2.71 -21.64 18.45
C ILE A 23 1.65 -20.80 17.72
N GLY A 24 1.90 -19.51 17.50
CA GLY A 24 1.03 -18.66 16.66
C GLY A 24 0.81 -19.20 15.24
N HIS A 25 1.82 -19.82 14.61
CA HIS A 25 1.68 -20.46 13.31
C HIS A 25 0.76 -21.69 13.39
N TRP A 26 0.84 -22.48 14.46
CA TRP A 26 -0.07 -23.62 14.68
C TRP A 26 -1.51 -23.12 14.83
N TYR A 27 -1.70 -22.05 15.60
CA TYR A 27 -3.02 -21.45 15.79
C TYR A 27 -3.65 -20.98 14.47
N ALA A 28 -2.85 -20.44 13.55
CA ALA A 28 -3.33 -20.03 12.23
C ALA A 28 -3.63 -21.22 11.30
N ILE A 29 -2.79 -22.26 11.31
CA ILE A 29 -2.86 -23.36 10.34
C ILE A 29 -3.90 -24.41 10.73
N VAL A 30 -4.00 -24.77 12.02
CA VAL A 30 -4.85 -25.87 12.50
C VAL A 30 -6.33 -25.71 12.11
N PRO A 31 -6.96 -24.52 12.19
CA PRO A 31 -8.36 -24.35 11.74
C PRO A 31 -8.57 -24.75 10.27
N SER A 32 -7.65 -24.35 9.38
CA SER A 32 -7.70 -24.72 7.97
C SER A 32 -7.51 -26.23 7.77
N ASP A 33 -6.60 -26.86 8.52
CA ASP A 33 -6.39 -28.32 8.49
C ASP A 33 -7.64 -29.09 8.94
N VAL A 34 -8.25 -28.68 10.06
CA VAL A 34 -9.47 -29.31 10.60
C VAL A 34 -10.59 -29.25 9.56
N ARG A 35 -10.79 -28.09 8.93
CA ARG A 35 -11.80 -27.94 7.86
C ARG A 35 -11.47 -28.80 6.65
N ALA A 36 -10.21 -28.81 6.20
CA ALA A 36 -9.76 -29.61 5.08
C ALA A 36 -10.03 -31.11 5.32
N ARG A 37 -9.75 -31.62 6.53
CA ARG A 37 -10.03 -33.02 6.90
C ARG A 37 -11.50 -33.33 6.87
N TYR A 38 -12.30 -32.46 7.50
CA TYR A 38 -13.75 -32.58 7.51
C TYR A 38 -14.32 -32.66 6.09
N MET A 39 -13.91 -31.77 5.19
CA MET A 39 -14.36 -31.77 3.80
C MET A 39 -13.93 -33.03 3.05
N ARG A 40 -12.72 -33.54 3.30
CA ARG A 40 -12.26 -34.81 2.73
C ARG A 40 -13.09 -36.00 3.21
N MET A 41 -13.42 -36.05 4.50
CA MET A 41 -14.31 -37.08 5.07
C MET A 41 -15.73 -36.99 4.51
N LYS A 42 -16.19 -35.78 4.15
CA LYS A 42 -17.45 -35.53 3.45
C LYS A 42 -17.40 -35.88 1.94
N GLY A 43 -16.32 -36.49 1.46
CA GLY A 43 -16.21 -36.97 0.09
C GLY A 43 -15.72 -35.94 -0.93
N HIS A 44 -15.11 -34.82 -0.50
CA HIS A 44 -14.55 -33.83 -1.45
C HIS A 44 -13.14 -34.22 -1.93
N ASN A 45 -12.81 -33.80 -3.15
CA ASN A 45 -11.42 -33.65 -3.57
C ASN A 45 -10.82 -32.42 -2.90
N VAL A 46 -10.02 -32.63 -1.87
CA VAL A 46 -9.39 -31.53 -1.12
C VAL A 46 -7.99 -31.24 -1.66
N LEU A 47 -7.76 -29.99 -2.04
CA LEU A 47 -6.44 -29.41 -2.21
C LEU A 47 -6.13 -28.54 -0.98
N PHE A 48 -5.07 -28.88 -0.26
CA PHE A 48 -4.53 -28.06 0.83
C PHE A 48 -3.03 -27.92 0.62
N PRO A 49 -2.56 -26.91 -0.13
CA PRO A 49 -1.16 -26.74 -0.46
C PRO A 49 -0.43 -26.03 0.67
N ILE A 50 0.89 -26.03 0.58
CA ILE A 50 1.78 -25.26 1.45
C ILE A 50 2.92 -24.72 0.61
N GLY A 51 3.71 -23.85 1.21
CA GLY A 51 4.84 -23.19 0.58
C GLY A 51 5.48 -22.23 1.56
N PHE A 52 6.39 -21.42 1.05
CA PHE A 52 7.18 -20.51 1.85
C PHE A 52 7.26 -19.16 1.15
N ASP A 53 6.86 -18.11 1.88
CA ASP A 53 7.10 -16.74 1.43
C ASP A 53 8.54 -16.35 1.78
N ALA A 54 9.39 -16.47 0.77
CA ALA A 54 10.84 -16.60 0.91
C ALA A 54 11.63 -15.42 0.31
N PHE A 55 10.94 -14.40 -0.22
CA PHE A 55 11.53 -13.19 -0.79
C PHE A 55 11.20 -11.93 0.04
N GLY A 56 11.90 -10.84 -0.25
CA GLY A 56 11.66 -9.54 0.35
C GLY A 56 12.21 -9.38 1.76
N LEU A 57 11.85 -8.25 2.39
CA LEU A 57 12.49 -7.79 3.62
C LEU A 57 12.42 -8.76 4.81
N PRO A 58 11.41 -9.63 5.03
CA PRO A 58 11.38 -10.45 6.24
C PRO A 58 12.53 -11.46 6.26
N ALA A 59 12.78 -12.13 5.13
CA ALA A 59 13.87 -13.08 5.01
C ALA A 59 15.24 -12.38 4.93
N GLU A 60 15.33 -11.31 4.16
CA GLU A 60 16.58 -10.57 3.95
C GLU A 60 17.07 -9.88 5.23
N ASN A 61 16.20 -9.15 5.94
CA ASN A 61 16.59 -8.47 7.18
C ASN A 61 17.03 -9.47 8.25
N ALA A 62 16.34 -10.62 8.37
CA ALA A 62 16.72 -11.66 9.32
C ALA A 62 18.10 -12.27 9.02
N ALA A 63 18.43 -12.41 7.72
CA ALA A 63 19.72 -12.88 7.27
C ALA A 63 20.84 -11.85 7.52
N ILE A 64 20.60 -10.57 7.19
CA ILE A 64 21.54 -9.45 7.41
C ILE A 64 21.90 -9.32 8.89
N GLN A 65 20.90 -9.36 9.78
CA GLN A 65 21.11 -9.27 11.24
C GLN A 65 22.04 -10.38 11.78
N ARG A 66 22.13 -11.51 11.08
CA ARG A 66 22.94 -12.67 11.46
C ARG A 66 24.24 -12.77 10.68
N GLY A 67 24.50 -11.86 9.74
CA GLY A 67 25.66 -11.93 8.85
C GLY A 67 25.66 -13.15 7.94
N ILE A 68 24.48 -13.67 7.56
CA ILE A 68 24.32 -14.85 6.70
C ILE A 68 23.80 -14.39 5.34
N HIS A 69 24.30 -14.99 4.25
CA HIS A 69 23.77 -14.72 2.92
C HIS A 69 22.26 -15.08 2.84
N PRO A 70 21.37 -14.20 2.34
CA PRO A 70 19.93 -14.43 2.33
C PRO A 70 19.50 -15.76 1.71
N ALA A 71 20.07 -16.15 0.57
CA ALA A 71 19.76 -17.43 -0.07
C ALA A 71 20.04 -18.64 0.85
N LYS A 72 21.16 -18.61 1.59
CA LYS A 72 21.50 -19.69 2.54
C LYS A 72 20.54 -19.68 3.73
N TRP A 73 20.35 -18.51 4.34
CA TRP A 73 19.43 -18.34 5.46
C TRP A 73 18.02 -18.82 5.11
N THR A 74 17.47 -18.36 3.99
CA THR A 74 16.13 -18.72 3.52
C THR A 74 15.99 -20.22 3.31
N LEU A 75 16.90 -20.86 2.57
CA LEU A 75 16.79 -22.30 2.28
C LEU A 75 16.98 -23.16 3.53
N ASP A 76 17.90 -22.79 4.44
CA ASP A 76 18.06 -23.47 5.72
C ASP A 76 16.76 -23.37 6.57
N ASN A 77 16.11 -22.20 6.56
CA ASN A 77 14.81 -22.01 7.21
C ASN A 77 13.71 -22.86 6.57
N VAL A 78 13.63 -22.89 5.23
CA VAL A 78 12.68 -23.72 4.49
C VAL A 78 12.81 -25.19 4.92
N GLU A 79 14.01 -25.76 4.94
CA GLU A 79 14.23 -27.15 5.35
C GLU A 79 13.77 -27.42 6.79
N ARG A 80 14.12 -26.52 7.71
CA ARG A 80 13.76 -26.64 9.12
C ARG A 80 12.26 -26.50 9.36
N MET A 81 11.64 -25.48 8.77
CA MET A 81 10.21 -25.22 8.89
C MET A 81 9.40 -26.32 8.21
N ARG A 82 9.88 -26.90 7.10
CA ARG A 82 9.29 -28.09 6.49
C ARG A 82 9.26 -29.26 7.47
N GLY A 83 10.35 -29.49 8.20
CA GLY A 83 10.39 -30.48 9.30
C GLY A 83 9.33 -30.21 10.35
N GLN A 84 9.24 -28.98 10.85
CA GLN A 84 8.25 -28.54 11.85
C GLN A 84 6.79 -28.68 11.37
N LEU A 85 6.49 -28.33 10.12
CA LEU A 85 5.16 -28.49 9.53
C LEU A 85 4.79 -29.97 9.36
N LYS A 86 5.76 -30.83 9.05
CA LYS A 86 5.53 -32.28 9.00
C LYS A 86 5.22 -32.86 10.37
N THR A 87 5.84 -32.37 11.45
CA THR A 87 5.52 -32.85 12.82
C THR A 87 4.15 -32.41 13.29
N MET A 88 3.61 -31.30 12.76
CA MET A 88 2.21 -30.91 13.00
C MET A 88 1.21 -31.92 12.41
N GLY A 89 1.62 -32.72 11.42
CA GLY A 89 0.79 -33.77 10.85
C GLY A 89 -0.37 -33.27 9.98
N ALA A 90 -0.37 -31.99 9.60
CA ALA A 90 -1.39 -31.41 8.72
C ALA A 90 -1.40 -32.08 7.33
N MET A 91 -2.56 -32.06 6.68
CA MET A 91 -2.80 -32.79 5.43
C MET A 91 -2.31 -32.05 4.18
N PHE A 92 -1.18 -31.36 4.30
CA PHE A 92 -0.59 -30.60 3.21
C PHE A 92 -0.22 -31.48 2.02
N ASP A 93 -0.53 -30.99 0.82
CA ASP A 93 -0.04 -31.54 -0.43
C ASP A 93 1.36 -30.99 -0.74
N TRP A 94 2.39 -31.67 -0.21
CA TRP A 94 3.79 -31.34 -0.44
C TRP A 94 4.22 -31.45 -1.91
N THR A 95 3.45 -32.13 -2.77
CA THR A 95 3.76 -32.19 -4.21
C THR A 95 3.50 -30.86 -4.93
N ARG A 96 2.80 -29.94 -4.27
CA ARG A 96 2.49 -28.58 -4.75
C ARG A 96 3.17 -27.50 -3.93
N GLU A 97 4.30 -27.84 -3.29
CA GLU A 97 5.11 -26.89 -2.54
C GLU A 97 5.62 -25.77 -3.47
N ALA A 98 5.49 -24.52 -3.01
CA ALA A 98 6.00 -23.35 -3.71
C ALA A 98 6.92 -22.53 -2.80
N ILE A 99 8.09 -22.13 -3.30
CA ILE A 99 9.05 -21.29 -2.57
C ILE A 99 9.29 -20.04 -3.42
N THR A 100 8.87 -18.87 -2.92
CA THR A 100 8.74 -17.67 -3.76
C THR A 100 10.08 -17.13 -4.28
N CYS A 101 11.20 -17.47 -3.63
CA CYS A 101 12.55 -17.04 -4.04
C CYS A 101 13.20 -17.91 -5.11
N LEU A 102 12.58 -19.02 -5.53
CA LEU A 102 13.17 -19.91 -6.52
C LEU A 102 12.88 -19.47 -7.96
N PRO A 103 13.81 -19.65 -8.91
CA PRO A 103 13.64 -19.22 -10.31
C PRO A 103 12.40 -19.79 -11.00
N GLU A 104 12.02 -21.03 -10.70
CA GLU A 104 10.82 -21.69 -11.20
C GLU A 104 9.53 -21.00 -10.75
N TYR A 105 9.56 -20.24 -9.65
CA TYR A 105 8.45 -19.44 -9.16
C TYR A 105 8.52 -18.00 -9.70
N TYR A 106 9.58 -17.25 -9.39
CA TYR A 106 9.60 -15.81 -9.68
C TYR A 106 9.67 -15.48 -11.17
N ARG A 107 10.02 -16.44 -12.04
CA ARG A 107 9.85 -16.28 -13.51
C ARG A 107 8.39 -15.93 -13.88
N TRP A 108 7.43 -16.42 -13.12
CA TRP A 108 6.01 -16.14 -13.32
C TRP A 108 5.63 -14.77 -12.76
N THR A 109 6.27 -14.33 -11.67
CA THR A 109 6.15 -12.95 -11.19
C THR A 109 6.68 -11.96 -12.24
N GLN A 110 7.83 -12.24 -12.85
CA GLN A 110 8.37 -11.45 -13.96
C GLN A 110 7.40 -11.45 -15.16
N TRP A 111 6.86 -12.62 -15.52
CA TRP A 111 5.88 -12.73 -16.60
C TRP A 111 4.59 -11.92 -16.30
N LEU A 112 4.05 -12.00 -15.08
CA LEU A 112 2.88 -11.21 -14.64
C LEU A 112 3.17 -9.72 -14.69
N PHE A 113 4.35 -9.30 -14.22
CA PHE A 113 4.77 -7.90 -14.32
C PHE A 113 4.79 -7.43 -15.78
N LEU A 114 5.32 -8.22 -16.71
CA LEU A 114 5.30 -7.89 -18.14
C LEU A 114 3.87 -7.79 -18.69
N LYS A 115 2.93 -8.63 -18.21
CA LYS A 115 1.51 -8.50 -18.56
C LYS A 115 0.90 -7.22 -18.02
N PHE A 116 1.17 -6.86 -16.77
CA PHE A 116 0.70 -5.60 -16.20
C PHE A 116 1.30 -4.40 -16.93
N TYR A 117 2.60 -4.43 -17.25
CA TYR A 117 3.26 -3.38 -18.01
C TYR A 117 2.64 -3.22 -19.41
N ALA A 118 2.44 -4.32 -20.14
CA ALA A 118 1.83 -4.30 -21.47
C ALA A 118 0.37 -3.80 -21.48
N ASN A 119 -0.32 -3.84 -20.33
CA ASN A 119 -1.69 -3.37 -20.18
C ASN A 119 -1.79 -2.04 -19.40
N ASP A 120 -0.68 -1.30 -19.27
CA ASP A 120 -0.63 -0.02 -18.55
C ASP A 120 -1.15 -0.13 -17.09
N LEU A 121 -0.90 -1.28 -16.45
CA LEU A 121 -1.16 -1.52 -15.04
C LEU A 121 0.10 -1.46 -14.19
N ALA A 122 1.28 -1.61 -14.80
CA ALA A 122 2.57 -1.33 -14.17
C ALA A 122 3.24 -0.16 -14.91
N TYR A 123 3.72 0.84 -14.19
CA TYR A 123 4.31 2.04 -14.79
C TYR A 123 5.38 2.64 -13.89
N ARG A 124 6.21 3.54 -14.43
CA ARG A 124 7.27 4.22 -13.69
C ARG A 124 6.98 5.71 -13.60
N GLU A 125 7.13 6.26 -12.41
CA GLU A 125 6.88 7.68 -12.13
C GLU A 125 7.92 8.19 -11.13
N LYS A 126 8.34 9.44 -11.27
CA LYS A 126 9.11 10.15 -10.26
C LYS A 126 8.14 10.81 -9.29
N ALA A 127 8.07 10.29 -8.08
CA ALA A 127 7.12 10.75 -7.06
C ALA A 127 7.74 10.74 -5.67
N PRO A 128 7.20 11.53 -4.72
CA PRO A 128 7.55 11.41 -3.32
C PRO A 128 7.06 10.06 -2.78
N VAL A 129 7.99 9.19 -2.43
CA VAL A 129 7.69 7.85 -1.90
C VAL A 129 8.10 7.73 -0.44
N ASP A 130 7.39 6.87 0.28
CA ASP A 130 7.73 6.49 1.65
C ASP A 130 9.03 5.68 1.66
N TRP A 131 9.97 6.06 2.52
CA TRP A 131 11.30 5.47 2.63
C TRP A 131 11.63 5.16 4.08
N CYS A 132 12.02 3.92 4.34
CA CYS A 132 12.53 3.50 5.65
C CYS A 132 14.06 3.65 5.67
N PRO A 133 14.66 4.53 6.52
CA PRO A 133 16.11 4.68 6.61
C PRO A 133 16.82 3.40 7.05
N GLN A 134 16.20 2.62 7.94
CA GLN A 134 16.81 1.40 8.49
C GLN A 134 16.75 0.22 7.51
N CYS A 135 15.61 0.00 6.85
CA CYS A 135 15.51 -1.02 5.79
C CYS A 135 16.19 -0.57 4.48
N ASN A 136 16.54 0.71 4.36
CA ASN A 136 17.20 1.30 3.21
C ASN A 136 16.47 1.01 1.88
N THR A 137 15.14 1.13 1.91
CA THR A 137 14.26 0.86 0.77
C THR A 137 13.00 1.73 0.83
N THR A 138 12.33 1.83 -0.31
CA THR A 138 10.96 2.33 -0.40
C THR A 138 9.97 1.37 0.25
N LEU A 139 8.88 1.93 0.77
CA LEU A 139 7.73 1.23 1.33
C LEU A 139 6.48 1.59 0.55
N ALA A 140 5.57 0.63 0.36
CA ALA A 140 4.21 0.93 -0.05
C ALA A 140 3.46 1.63 1.10
N ARG A 141 2.36 2.34 0.81
CA ARG A 141 1.58 3.05 1.85
C ARG A 141 1.04 2.08 2.89
N GLU A 142 0.66 0.88 2.46
CA GLU A 142 0.15 -0.22 3.30
C GLU A 142 1.19 -0.72 4.32
N GLN A 143 2.48 -0.42 4.10
CA GLN A 143 3.60 -0.81 4.97
C GLN A 143 4.02 0.31 5.94
N VAL A 144 3.28 1.42 5.97
CA VAL A 144 3.49 2.55 6.87
C VAL A 144 2.34 2.58 7.87
N TRP A 145 2.63 2.36 9.14
CA TRP A 145 1.65 2.16 10.21
C TRP A 145 1.66 3.34 11.18
N GLY A 146 0.53 3.49 11.89
CA GLY A 146 0.36 4.50 12.93
C GLY A 146 0.17 5.92 12.40
N GLU A 147 -0.41 6.77 13.22
CA GLU A 147 -0.49 8.21 12.95
C GLU A 147 0.90 8.85 12.93
N ASP A 148 1.83 8.28 13.69
CA ASP A 148 3.26 8.59 13.76
C ASP A 148 4.09 7.95 12.63
N ARG A 149 3.43 7.39 11.60
CA ARG A 149 4.01 6.87 10.35
C ARG A 149 5.37 6.20 10.49
N HIS A 150 5.37 4.99 11.02
CA HIS A 150 6.55 4.15 11.14
C HIS A 150 6.48 2.93 10.22
N CYS A 151 7.63 2.32 9.94
CA CYS A 151 7.72 1.08 9.16
C CYS A 151 7.06 -0.08 9.91
N GLU A 152 6.15 -0.82 9.26
CA GLU A 152 5.43 -1.98 9.84
C GLU A 152 6.33 -3.10 10.42
N ARG A 153 7.63 -3.10 10.08
CA ARG A 153 8.57 -4.18 10.42
C ARG A 153 9.60 -3.80 11.46
N CYS A 154 10.05 -2.56 11.50
CA CYS A 154 11.18 -2.14 12.32
C CYS A 154 10.91 -0.86 13.12
N ASP A 155 9.67 -0.36 13.09
CA ASP A 155 9.21 0.81 13.85
C ASP A 155 9.99 2.10 13.59
N THR A 156 10.88 2.11 12.58
CA THR A 156 11.64 3.30 12.21
C THR A 156 10.71 4.33 11.59
N PRO A 157 10.76 5.59 12.03
CA PRO A 157 10.02 6.68 11.40
C PRO A 157 10.31 6.76 9.90
N VAL A 158 9.25 6.85 9.11
CA VAL A 158 9.32 6.89 7.65
C VAL A 158 9.56 8.32 7.18
N ILE A 159 10.45 8.48 6.20
CA ILE A 159 10.73 9.77 5.54
C ILE A 159 10.25 9.75 4.09
N LYS A 160 10.05 10.91 3.48
CA LYS A 160 9.77 11.02 2.04
C LYS A 160 11.07 11.19 1.25
N LYS A 161 11.15 10.55 0.09
CA LYS A 161 12.20 10.79 -0.92
C LYS A 161 11.58 10.85 -2.30
N ASP A 162 12.06 11.76 -3.14
CA ASP A 162 11.69 11.79 -4.55
C ASP A 162 12.51 10.78 -5.32
N LEU A 163 11.87 9.71 -5.80
CA LEU A 163 12.52 8.62 -6.52
C LEU A 163 11.70 8.22 -7.74
N ASP A 164 12.39 7.80 -8.80
CA ASP A 164 11.78 7.04 -9.89
C ASP A 164 11.47 5.63 -9.39
N GLN A 165 10.19 5.28 -9.29
CA GLN A 165 9.73 3.98 -8.77
C GLN A 165 8.73 3.33 -9.71
N TRP A 166 8.64 1.99 -9.62
CA TRP A 166 7.58 1.23 -10.26
C TRP A 166 6.33 1.25 -9.38
N LEU A 167 5.18 1.53 -9.98
CA LEU A 167 3.88 1.53 -9.33
C LEU A 167 2.90 0.64 -10.09
N PHE A 168 1.89 0.14 -9.37
CA PHE A 168 0.75 -0.54 -9.96
C PHE A 168 -0.49 0.34 -9.92
N ARG A 169 -1.25 0.39 -11.02
CA ARG A 169 -2.53 1.12 -11.11
C ARG A 169 -3.67 0.37 -10.44
N ILE A 170 -3.50 0.00 -9.18
CA ILE A 170 -4.55 -0.63 -8.37
C ILE A 170 -5.79 0.27 -8.27
N THR A 171 -5.60 1.59 -8.33
CA THR A 171 -6.67 2.59 -8.32
C THR A 171 -7.65 2.47 -9.50
N ARG A 172 -7.27 1.84 -10.61
CA ARG A 172 -8.22 1.53 -11.70
C ARG A 172 -9.28 0.51 -11.31
N TYR A 173 -9.01 -0.27 -10.27
CA TYR A 173 -9.89 -1.31 -9.74
C TYR A 173 -10.55 -0.89 -8.41
N ALA A 174 -10.44 0.38 -8.00
CA ALA A 174 -10.93 0.82 -6.69
C ALA A 174 -12.43 0.54 -6.47
N GLU A 175 -13.25 0.69 -7.52
CA GLU A 175 -14.69 0.39 -7.44
C GLU A 175 -14.95 -1.11 -7.31
N GLU A 176 -14.26 -1.94 -8.09
CA GLU A 176 -14.38 -3.40 -8.03
C GLU A 176 -13.88 -3.94 -6.67
N LEU A 177 -12.84 -3.34 -6.10
CA LEU A 177 -12.29 -3.69 -4.80
C LEU A 177 -13.21 -3.31 -3.63
N LEU A 178 -14.19 -2.43 -3.85
CA LEU A 178 -15.22 -2.07 -2.87
C LEU A 178 -16.47 -2.96 -2.97
N ASP A 179 -16.55 -3.85 -3.96
CA ASP A 179 -17.67 -4.79 -4.10
C ASP A 179 -17.39 -6.09 -3.33
N PHE A 180 -17.98 -6.19 -2.13
CA PHE A 180 -17.93 -7.41 -1.32
C PHE A 180 -19.15 -8.32 -1.49
N SER A 181 -20.07 -8.02 -2.43
CA SER A 181 -21.38 -8.69 -2.52
C SER A 181 -21.29 -10.21 -2.77
N GLU A 182 -20.22 -10.66 -3.43
CA GLU A 182 -19.97 -12.08 -3.71
C GLU A 182 -19.03 -12.75 -2.68
N ILE A 183 -18.59 -12.03 -1.64
CA ILE A 183 -17.54 -12.45 -0.71
C ILE A 183 -18.07 -12.53 0.72
N ALA A 184 -18.00 -13.73 1.32
CA ALA A 184 -18.33 -13.93 2.73
C ALA A 184 -17.12 -13.62 3.63
N TRP A 185 -16.77 -12.34 3.78
CA TRP A 185 -15.70 -11.87 4.67
C TRP A 185 -16.22 -11.24 5.96
N PRO A 186 -15.42 -11.24 7.06
CA PRO A 186 -15.80 -10.56 8.28
C PRO A 186 -16.00 -9.05 8.06
N ASP A 187 -17.07 -8.48 8.62
CA ASP A 187 -17.41 -7.05 8.49
C ASP A 187 -16.25 -6.12 8.83
N ARG A 188 -15.44 -6.50 9.85
CA ARG A 188 -14.25 -5.74 10.23
C ARG A 188 -13.24 -5.62 9.09
N VAL A 189 -13.03 -6.67 8.31
CA VAL A 189 -12.07 -6.66 7.18
C VAL A 189 -12.61 -5.80 6.04
N GLN A 190 -13.90 -5.91 5.75
CA GLN A 190 -14.57 -5.09 4.73
C GLN A 190 -14.46 -3.60 5.11
N ALA A 191 -14.85 -3.23 6.33
CA ALA A 191 -14.76 -1.86 6.81
C ALA A 191 -13.32 -1.31 6.80
N MET A 192 -12.31 -2.13 7.09
CA MET A 192 -10.91 -1.71 6.97
C MET A 192 -10.53 -1.38 5.52
N GLN A 193 -10.99 -2.17 4.54
CA GLN A 193 -10.73 -1.91 3.12
C GLN A 193 -11.51 -0.70 2.60
N GLU A 194 -12.77 -0.55 2.99
CA GLU A 194 -13.60 0.62 2.64
C GLU A 194 -12.93 1.91 3.12
N ASN A 195 -12.49 1.93 4.38
CA ASN A 195 -11.80 3.08 4.95
C ASN A 195 -10.43 3.33 4.30
N TRP A 196 -9.71 2.27 3.90
CA TRP A 196 -8.43 2.40 3.21
C TRP A 196 -8.56 2.97 1.79
N ILE A 197 -9.55 2.49 1.03
CA ILE A 197 -9.83 2.97 -0.33
C ILE A 197 -10.41 4.39 -0.27
N GLY A 198 -11.29 4.66 0.71
CA GLY A 198 -11.75 6.02 1.03
C GLY A 198 -12.50 6.70 -0.11
N ARG A 199 -13.45 5.99 -0.75
CA ARG A 199 -14.26 6.57 -1.84
C ARG A 199 -15.00 7.81 -1.35
N SER A 200 -14.86 8.89 -2.11
CA SER A 200 -15.61 10.12 -1.90
C SER A 200 -16.27 10.54 -3.19
N GLU A 201 -17.53 10.99 -3.09
CA GLU A 201 -18.27 11.54 -4.21
C GLU A 201 -18.37 13.06 -4.05
N GLY A 202 -18.11 13.76 -5.14
CA GLY A 202 -18.05 15.21 -5.13
C GLY A 202 -18.02 15.78 -6.53
N VAL A 203 -17.79 17.08 -6.61
CA VAL A 203 -17.61 17.79 -7.88
C VAL A 203 -16.18 18.29 -7.99
N GLU A 204 -15.69 18.29 -9.21
CA GLU A 204 -14.42 18.91 -9.55
C GLU A 204 -14.69 20.06 -10.51
N PHE A 205 -14.18 21.25 -10.19
CA PHE A 205 -14.34 22.44 -11.01
C PHE A 205 -13.01 23.17 -11.18
N GLU A 206 -12.90 23.92 -12.27
CA GLU A 206 -11.71 24.68 -12.62
C GLU A 206 -11.82 26.11 -12.07
N MET A 207 -10.74 26.59 -11.46
CA MET A 207 -10.57 27.97 -11.02
C MET A 207 -9.42 28.60 -11.81
N ARG A 208 -9.69 29.76 -12.41
CA ARG A 208 -8.67 30.51 -13.16
C ARG A 208 -7.92 31.43 -12.21
N VAL A 209 -6.60 31.48 -12.34
CA VAL A 209 -5.77 32.44 -11.62
C VAL A 209 -5.93 33.81 -12.28
N LYS A 210 -6.29 34.82 -11.50
CA LYS A 210 -6.51 36.18 -11.98
C LYS A 210 -5.23 36.75 -12.58
N ASN A 211 -5.36 37.42 -13.72
CA ASN A 211 -4.24 38.01 -14.48
C ASN A 211 -3.16 36.99 -14.90
N SER A 212 -3.51 35.71 -14.97
CA SER A 212 -2.66 34.63 -15.48
C SER A 212 -3.42 33.80 -16.51
N GLY A 213 -2.69 33.10 -17.38
CA GLY A 213 -3.25 32.09 -18.27
C GLY A 213 -3.50 30.74 -17.57
N SER A 214 -3.12 30.63 -16.30
CA SER A 214 -3.09 29.37 -15.56
C SER A 214 -4.35 29.14 -14.75
N SER A 215 -4.65 27.86 -14.52
CA SER A 215 -5.81 27.40 -13.77
C SER A 215 -5.47 26.17 -12.95
N PHE A 216 -6.28 25.90 -11.93
CA PHE A 216 -6.20 24.67 -11.14
C PHE A 216 -7.58 24.08 -10.93
N ARG A 217 -7.63 22.77 -10.66
CA ARG A 217 -8.86 22.06 -10.37
C ARG A 217 -9.00 21.87 -8.88
N VAL A 218 -10.22 22.08 -8.38
CA VAL A 218 -10.59 21.89 -6.98
C VAL A 218 -11.64 20.82 -6.90
N PHE A 219 -11.41 19.82 -6.05
CA PHE A 219 -12.40 18.82 -5.69
C PHE A 219 -13.10 19.20 -4.38
N THR A 220 -14.41 19.03 -4.31
CA THR A 220 -15.18 19.19 -3.07
C THR A 220 -16.35 18.21 -3.00
N THR A 221 -16.59 17.67 -1.81
CA THR A 221 -17.80 16.89 -1.49
C THR A 221 -18.98 17.80 -1.10
N ARG A 222 -18.75 19.12 -1.00
CA ARG A 222 -19.74 20.15 -0.64
C ARG A 222 -19.91 21.18 -1.77
N PRO A 223 -20.52 20.79 -2.91
CA PRO A 223 -20.78 21.72 -4.02
C PRO A 223 -21.68 22.89 -3.62
N ASP A 224 -22.53 22.71 -2.61
CA ASP A 224 -23.44 23.71 -2.08
C ASP A 224 -22.72 24.94 -1.49
N THR A 225 -21.47 24.79 -1.05
CA THR A 225 -20.71 25.87 -0.40
C THR A 225 -19.82 26.68 -1.36
N ILE A 226 -19.81 26.37 -2.66
CA ILE A 226 -18.89 27.01 -3.62
C ILE A 226 -19.10 28.53 -3.70
N PHE A 227 -20.34 29.02 -3.58
CA PHE A 227 -20.63 30.46 -3.57
C PHE A 227 -20.01 31.21 -2.38
N GLY A 228 -19.74 30.51 -1.27
CA GLY A 228 -19.19 31.08 -0.05
C GLY A 228 -17.67 30.94 0.07
N MET A 229 -16.98 30.45 -0.96
CA MET A 229 -15.52 30.38 -0.96
C MET A 229 -14.92 31.78 -0.79
N SER A 230 -14.07 31.94 0.22
CA SER A 230 -13.41 33.22 0.55
C SER A 230 -11.90 33.21 0.27
N PHE A 231 -11.30 32.02 0.11
CA PHE A 231 -9.91 31.84 -0.29
C PHE A 231 -9.70 30.45 -0.91
N ALA A 232 -8.61 30.27 -1.64
CA ALA A 232 -8.13 28.97 -2.10
C ALA A 232 -6.77 28.63 -1.47
N VAL A 233 -6.52 27.34 -1.22
CA VAL A 233 -5.26 26.84 -0.66
C VAL A 233 -4.66 25.83 -1.62
N LEU A 234 -3.38 26.00 -1.94
CA LEU A 234 -2.60 25.03 -2.71
C LEU A 234 -1.64 24.30 -1.77
N ALA A 235 -1.42 23.01 -2.04
CA ALA A 235 -0.36 22.27 -1.35
C ALA A 235 1.01 22.95 -1.62
N PRO A 236 1.93 23.01 -0.64
CA PRO A 236 3.26 23.62 -0.81
C PRO A 236 4.06 23.07 -2.00
N GLU A 237 3.81 21.81 -2.36
CA GLU A 237 4.45 21.09 -3.46
C GLU A 237 3.75 21.28 -4.82
N HIS A 238 2.62 22.02 -4.86
CA HIS A 238 1.84 22.18 -6.08
C HIS A 238 2.60 23.05 -7.10
N PRO A 239 2.74 22.63 -8.38
CA PRO A 239 3.58 23.32 -9.37
C PRO A 239 3.25 24.81 -9.58
N LEU A 240 1.96 25.16 -9.49
CA LEU A 240 1.53 26.56 -9.64
C LEU A 240 2.03 27.48 -8.53
N VAL A 241 2.42 26.98 -7.35
CA VAL A 241 2.86 27.83 -6.24
C VAL A 241 4.04 28.70 -6.68
N ASP A 242 5.05 28.11 -7.33
CA ASP A 242 6.21 28.87 -7.83
C ASP A 242 5.85 29.82 -8.98
N GLU A 243 4.84 29.47 -9.78
CA GLU A 243 4.42 30.22 -10.95
C GLU A 243 3.62 31.49 -10.60
N ILE A 244 2.66 31.37 -9.69
CA ILE A 244 1.70 32.44 -9.39
C ILE A 244 2.19 33.39 -8.29
N THR A 245 3.22 33.00 -7.53
CA THR A 245 3.70 33.79 -6.39
C THR A 245 4.23 35.15 -6.84
N ALA A 246 3.62 36.21 -6.29
CA ALA A 246 4.00 37.58 -6.56
C ALA A 246 5.45 37.87 -6.11
N PRO A 247 6.17 38.77 -6.80
CA PRO A 247 7.58 39.03 -6.50
C PRO A 247 7.87 39.41 -5.05
N ASP A 248 6.98 40.16 -4.40
CA ASP A 248 7.06 40.59 -3.01
C ASP A 248 6.80 39.45 -2.00
N GLN A 249 6.06 38.41 -2.39
CA GLN A 249 5.78 37.24 -1.54
C GLN A 249 6.78 36.10 -1.72
N ARG A 250 7.66 36.18 -2.73
CA ARG A 250 8.52 35.08 -3.16
C ARG A 250 9.46 34.56 -2.07
N GLU A 251 10.02 35.42 -1.23
CA GLU A 251 10.88 34.98 -0.12
C GLU A 251 10.08 34.23 0.95
N ALA A 252 8.91 34.78 1.34
CA ALA A 252 8.06 34.19 2.36
C ALA A 252 7.51 32.83 1.93
N VAL A 253 7.01 32.71 0.69
CA VAL A 253 6.51 31.45 0.13
C VAL A 253 7.61 30.42 0.02
N LYS A 254 8.81 30.78 -0.48
CA LYS A 254 9.94 29.84 -0.56
C LYS A 254 10.37 29.33 0.82
N ALA A 255 10.44 30.23 1.81
CA ALA A 255 10.74 29.84 3.18
C ALA A 255 9.68 28.87 3.73
N TYR A 256 8.41 29.12 3.44
CA TYR A 256 7.31 28.25 3.84
C TYR A 256 7.36 26.87 3.17
N CYS A 257 7.55 26.78 1.85
CA CYS A 257 7.69 25.51 1.15
C CYS A 257 8.93 24.72 1.62
N ALA A 258 10.03 25.42 1.93
CA ALA A 258 11.22 24.80 2.51
C ALA A 258 11.00 24.29 3.94
N LYS A 259 10.18 24.99 4.75
CA LYS A 259 9.75 24.53 6.08
C LYS A 259 8.85 23.29 5.94
N ALA A 260 7.82 23.37 5.09
CA ALA A 260 6.84 22.30 4.89
C ALA A 260 7.46 21.02 4.33
N SER A 261 8.42 21.11 3.41
CA SER A 261 9.13 19.95 2.85
C SER A 261 10.03 19.24 3.86
N ARG A 262 10.40 19.91 4.97
CA ARG A 262 11.15 19.30 6.09
C ARG A 262 10.26 18.71 7.16
N GLN A 263 8.96 19.03 7.14
CA GLN A 263 8.02 18.47 8.08
C GLN A 263 7.59 17.08 7.63
N SER A 264 7.49 16.17 8.59
CA SER A 264 6.90 14.87 8.30
C SER A 264 5.40 15.01 8.00
N GLU A 265 4.83 14.06 7.28
CA GLU A 265 3.37 14.02 7.03
C GLU A 265 2.60 13.92 8.36
N ILE A 266 3.18 13.28 9.38
CA ILE A 266 2.68 13.23 10.77
C ILE A 266 2.55 14.65 11.34
N GLU A 267 3.63 15.43 11.26
CA GLU A 267 3.65 16.82 11.72
C GLU A 267 2.72 17.73 10.91
N ARG A 268 2.34 17.33 9.69
CA ARG A 268 1.37 18.07 8.87
C ARG A 268 -0.08 17.70 9.17
N LEU A 269 -0.33 16.45 9.55
CA LEU A 269 -1.67 15.93 9.85
C LEU A 269 -2.04 16.03 11.33
N SER A 270 -1.10 16.42 12.20
CA SER A 270 -1.35 16.61 13.63
C SER A 270 -2.50 17.58 13.89
N VAL A 271 -3.50 17.12 14.63
CA VAL A 271 -4.71 17.88 14.99
C VAL A 271 -4.42 18.99 16.00
N ASP A 272 -3.36 18.82 16.80
CA ASP A 272 -2.93 19.80 17.80
C ASP A 272 -2.10 20.95 17.21
N LYS A 273 -1.79 20.90 15.91
CA LYS A 273 -1.00 21.91 15.23
C LYS A 273 -1.88 23.09 14.82
N GLU A 274 -1.44 24.29 15.19
CA GLU A 274 -2.03 25.52 14.68
C GLU A 274 -1.82 25.60 13.16
N GLN A 275 -2.92 25.77 12.41
CA GLN A 275 -2.89 25.82 10.96
C GLN A 275 -2.07 27.04 10.50
N ASP A 276 -1.02 26.80 9.73
CA ASP A 276 -0.18 27.83 9.13
C ASP A 276 -0.35 27.91 7.60
N GLY A 277 0.05 29.05 7.04
CA GLY A 277 -0.04 29.33 5.61
C GLY A 277 0.58 30.68 5.26
N VAL A 278 0.89 30.88 3.98
CA VAL A 278 1.42 32.14 3.45
C VAL A 278 0.63 32.54 2.21
N PHE A 279 0.21 33.80 2.15
CA PHE A 279 -0.48 34.33 0.98
C PHE A 279 0.50 34.45 -0.20
N THR A 280 0.12 33.93 -1.37
CA THR A 280 0.97 33.95 -2.56
C THR A 280 1.02 35.31 -3.25
N GLY A 281 0.12 36.24 -2.90
CA GLY A 281 -0.05 37.50 -3.64
C GLY A 281 -0.94 37.37 -4.87
N ALA A 282 -1.38 36.15 -5.21
CA ALA A 282 -2.26 35.87 -6.32
C ALA A 282 -3.71 35.69 -5.86
N TYR A 283 -4.64 35.95 -6.77
CA TYR A 283 -6.06 35.70 -6.60
C TYR A 283 -6.52 34.69 -7.65
N ALA A 284 -7.53 33.91 -7.32
CA ALA A 284 -8.27 33.08 -8.25
C ALA A 284 -9.69 33.65 -8.43
N ILE A 285 -10.37 33.23 -9.49
CA ILE A 285 -11.74 33.65 -9.78
C ILE A 285 -12.67 32.51 -9.41
N ASN A 286 -13.63 32.78 -8.51
CA ASN A 286 -14.70 31.85 -8.21
C ASN A 286 -15.62 31.71 -9.43
N PRO A 287 -15.78 30.50 -10.01
CA PRO A 287 -16.51 30.31 -11.26
C PRO A 287 -18.02 30.53 -11.12
N MET A 288 -18.57 30.56 -9.90
CA MET A 288 -20.01 30.67 -9.67
C MET A 288 -20.50 32.11 -9.56
N ASN A 289 -19.65 33.02 -9.05
CA ASN A 289 -20.03 34.41 -8.79
C ASN A 289 -19.03 35.45 -9.35
N ASN A 290 -17.93 35.00 -9.97
CA ASN A 290 -16.83 35.83 -10.48
C ASN A 290 -16.14 36.71 -9.43
N ALA A 291 -16.30 36.42 -8.14
CA ALA A 291 -15.57 37.09 -7.08
C ALA A 291 -14.11 36.63 -7.05
N ASP A 292 -13.23 37.53 -6.63
CA ASP A 292 -11.84 37.21 -6.31
C ASP A 292 -11.80 36.39 -5.00
N VAL A 293 -10.98 35.35 -5.01
CA VAL A 293 -10.70 34.44 -3.88
C VAL A 293 -9.22 34.12 -3.82
#